data_AF-A0AA36IC67-F1
#
_entry.id   AF-A0AA36IC67-F1
#
_cell.length_a   1.000
_cell.length_b   1.000
_cell.length_c   1.000
_cell.angle_alpha   90.00
_cell.angle_beta   90.00
_cell.angle_gamma   90.00
#
_symmetry.space_group_name_H-M   'P 1'
#
loop_
_entity.id
_entity.type
_entity.pdbx_description
1 polymer ?
#
loop_
_entity_poly.entity_id
_entity_poly.type
_entity_poly.pdbx_seq_one_letter_code
_entity_poly.pdbx_strand_id
1 'polypeptide(L)'
;MALVTLRFLSGESLGKFRVEPSDSVETLQVLGNAKLPVGQCIKSLLLNDQEVSGPLEALKLEEEPVFLAVVAENEPETYFVHDNGGRPFKVKVLRSSDASPGKVWVYPMIEGSQADIQFEMGSEHSEEDQGDGQEEAEEASEAEEAAEPEDATAAEAAPAAAAQGAPAPAGGEGGGQPAEESSEEEPPIKYEDKTVLEEAVERIFVGTSPEHGKGFNGNSLLLKKSKNQYIFVGDSIFSFESEAEICKFSSPVGNNDVPYPWAADVDGRCYLVIENTVLSAVPEGDPYEYFYGDDFEKRVDWKLLWNNQPTGAPFDAAEQYQRMMGSKGKKEAGFAVRRADGTVEKVESEAAFVELAKKMNTALGVGPLRGVKELVARL
;
A
#
# COMPACT_ATOMS: atom_id res chain seq x y z
N MET A 1 30.80 -38.73 -4.38
CA MET A 1 29.84 -38.04 -5.27
C MET A 1 28.95 -39.01 -6.02
N ALA A 2 27.65 -38.94 -5.76
CA ALA A 2 26.59 -39.53 -6.57
C ALA A 2 25.94 -38.45 -7.45
N LEU A 3 25.38 -38.84 -8.59
CA LEU A 3 24.57 -37.94 -9.44
C LEU A 3 23.09 -38.25 -9.23
N VAL A 4 22.35 -37.31 -8.67
CA VAL A 4 20.92 -37.44 -8.38
C VAL A 4 20.11 -36.67 -9.40
N THR A 5 19.02 -37.24 -9.90
CA THR A 5 18.03 -36.51 -10.72
C THR A 5 16.77 -36.25 -9.91
N LEU A 6 16.39 -34.99 -9.75
CA LEU A 6 15.09 -34.60 -9.20
C LEU A 6 14.08 -34.43 -10.34
N ARG A 7 12.88 -34.98 -10.16
CA ARG A 7 11.75 -34.83 -11.10
C ARG A 7 10.47 -34.50 -10.37
N PHE A 8 9.57 -33.75 -10.98
CA PHE A 8 8.20 -33.62 -10.47
C PHE A 8 7.45 -34.96 -10.56
N LEU A 9 6.35 -35.12 -9.82
CA LEU A 9 5.42 -36.25 -9.99
C LEU A 9 4.84 -36.33 -11.41
N SER A 10 4.76 -35.20 -12.13
CA SER A 10 4.40 -35.17 -13.55
C SER A 10 5.44 -35.82 -14.47
N GLY A 11 6.63 -36.15 -13.95
CA GLY A 11 7.76 -36.73 -14.67
C GLY A 11 8.75 -35.71 -15.25
N GLU A 12 8.40 -34.42 -15.24
CA GLU A 12 9.28 -33.32 -15.66
C GLU A 12 10.54 -33.26 -14.79
N SER A 13 11.69 -32.97 -15.38
CA SER A 13 12.95 -32.91 -14.62
C SER A 13 13.16 -31.53 -14.03
N LEU A 14 13.36 -31.47 -12.71
CA LEU A 14 13.74 -30.25 -11.99
C LEU A 14 15.24 -29.97 -12.15
N GLY A 15 16.06 -31.03 -12.22
CA GLY A 15 17.49 -30.91 -12.50
C GLY A 15 18.29 -32.14 -12.11
N LYS A 16 19.60 -32.11 -12.43
CA LYS A 16 20.59 -33.09 -11.96
C LYS A 16 21.55 -32.42 -10.99
N PHE A 17 21.81 -33.07 -9.87
CA PHE A 17 22.60 -32.53 -8.77
C PHE A 17 23.71 -33.52 -8.40
N ARG A 18 24.92 -33.01 -8.17
CA ARG A 18 26.01 -33.80 -7.59
C ARG A 18 25.97 -33.63 -6.09
N VAL A 19 25.90 -34.73 -5.37
CA VAL A 19 25.84 -34.77 -3.90
C VAL A 19 26.85 -35.76 -3.35
N GLU A 20 27.35 -35.50 -2.15
CA GLU A 20 28.16 -36.44 -1.40
C GLU A 20 27.27 -37.42 -0.61
N PRO A 21 27.74 -38.65 -0.32
CA PRO A 21 26.98 -39.61 0.47
C PRO A 21 26.58 -39.09 1.86
N SER A 22 27.39 -38.20 2.43
CA SER A 22 27.14 -37.54 3.71
C SER A 22 26.07 -36.45 3.65
N ASP A 23 25.66 -36.01 2.44
CA ASP A 23 24.58 -35.04 2.30
C ASP A 23 23.26 -35.67 2.73
N SER A 24 22.32 -34.81 3.12
CA SER A 24 21.01 -35.22 3.59
C SER A 24 19.92 -34.99 2.53
N VAL A 25 18.75 -35.60 2.71
CA VAL A 25 17.55 -35.34 1.90
C VAL A 25 17.20 -33.84 1.93
N GLU A 26 17.39 -33.15 3.06
CA GLU A 26 17.15 -31.72 3.20
C GLU A 26 18.11 -30.89 2.31
N THR A 27 19.35 -31.36 2.13
CA THR A 27 20.30 -30.72 1.20
C THR A 27 19.78 -30.78 -0.24
N LEU A 28 19.22 -31.93 -0.66
CA LEU A 28 18.57 -32.05 -1.96
C LEU A 28 17.32 -31.17 -2.09
N GLN A 29 16.52 -31.04 -1.01
CA GLN A 29 15.38 -30.13 -1.00
C GLN A 29 15.81 -28.68 -1.21
N VAL A 30 16.85 -28.21 -0.52
CA VAL A 30 17.39 -26.85 -0.70
C VAL A 30 17.87 -26.62 -2.13
N LEU A 31 18.62 -27.56 -2.69
CA LEU A 31 19.11 -27.48 -4.07
C LEU A 31 17.97 -27.50 -5.10
N GLY A 32 16.95 -28.31 -4.86
CA GLY A 32 15.75 -28.36 -5.69
C GLY A 32 14.90 -27.09 -5.59
N ASN A 33 14.71 -26.54 -4.38
CA ASN A 33 13.98 -25.29 -4.16
C ASN A 33 14.60 -24.11 -4.92
N ALA A 34 15.93 -24.06 -5.04
CA ALA A 34 16.62 -23.06 -5.85
C ALA A 34 16.34 -23.14 -7.37
N LYS A 35 15.68 -24.21 -7.84
CA LYS A 35 15.24 -24.40 -9.23
C LYS A 35 13.74 -24.22 -9.43
N LEU A 36 12.97 -24.10 -8.35
CA LEU A 36 11.52 -23.92 -8.43
C LEU A 36 11.14 -22.46 -8.74
N PRO A 37 9.96 -22.24 -9.35
CA PRO A 37 9.35 -20.91 -9.41
C PRO A 37 9.23 -20.28 -8.02
N VAL A 38 9.28 -18.94 -7.97
CA VAL A 38 9.13 -18.19 -6.71
C VAL A 38 7.82 -18.58 -6.01
N GLY A 39 7.92 -18.92 -4.72
CA GLY A 39 6.79 -19.31 -3.88
C GLY A 39 6.58 -20.82 -3.74
N GLN A 40 7.17 -21.64 -4.61
CA GLN A 40 7.09 -23.11 -4.50
C GLN A 40 8.22 -23.67 -3.65
N CYS A 41 7.93 -24.72 -2.88
CA CYS A 41 8.94 -25.49 -2.15
C CYS A 41 8.70 -26.99 -2.31
N ILE A 42 9.74 -27.80 -2.12
CA ILE A 42 9.66 -29.27 -2.08
C ILE A 42 9.22 -29.67 -0.67
N LYS A 43 8.06 -30.31 -0.54
CA LYS A 43 7.56 -30.82 0.76
C LYS A 43 8.33 -32.05 1.16
N SER A 44 8.46 -32.95 0.18
CA SER A 44 8.97 -34.28 0.38
C SER A 44 9.62 -34.77 -0.92
N LEU A 45 10.60 -35.64 -0.74
CA LEU A 45 11.23 -36.37 -1.83
C LEU A 45 10.77 -37.82 -1.71
N LEU A 46 10.37 -38.41 -2.83
CA LEU A 46 10.04 -39.82 -2.93
C LEU A 46 11.15 -40.55 -3.67
N LEU A 47 11.48 -41.75 -3.19
CA LEU A 47 12.28 -42.73 -3.92
C LEU A 47 11.42 -43.98 -4.06
N ASN A 48 11.13 -44.39 -5.29
CA ASN A 48 10.22 -45.50 -5.58
C ASN A 48 8.87 -45.36 -4.85
N ASP A 49 8.25 -44.19 -4.96
CA ASP A 49 6.96 -43.83 -4.34
C ASP A 49 6.93 -43.86 -2.81
N GLN A 50 8.10 -43.97 -2.15
CA GLN A 50 8.22 -43.88 -0.69
C GLN A 50 8.90 -42.58 -0.31
N GLU A 51 8.30 -41.86 0.64
CA GLU A 51 8.90 -40.66 1.22
C GLU A 51 10.22 -41.02 1.91
N VAL A 52 11.26 -40.27 1.57
CA VAL A 52 12.59 -40.44 2.14
C VAL A 52 12.94 -39.26 3.05
N SER A 53 13.72 -39.53 4.10
CA SER A 53 14.22 -38.53 5.03
C SER A 53 15.60 -38.96 5.56
N GLY A 54 16.40 -38.00 6.04
CA GLY A 54 17.70 -38.29 6.67
C GLY A 54 18.88 -38.37 5.68
N PRO A 55 19.99 -39.02 6.07
CA PRO A 55 21.21 -39.08 5.26
C PRO A 55 21.05 -39.92 3.98
N LEU A 56 21.65 -39.46 2.87
CA LEU A 56 21.57 -40.17 1.58
C LEU A 56 22.26 -41.53 1.58
N GLU A 57 23.31 -41.71 2.39
CA GLU A 57 24.01 -42.99 2.54
C GLU A 57 23.08 -44.12 3.03
N ALA A 58 22.05 -43.80 3.83
CA ALA A 58 21.08 -44.77 4.33
C ALA A 58 20.17 -45.33 3.22
N LEU A 59 20.08 -44.65 2.08
CA LEU A 59 19.18 -45.01 0.97
C LEU A 59 19.77 -46.06 0.01
N LYS A 60 21.01 -46.52 0.24
CA LYS A 60 21.70 -47.56 -0.55
C LYS A 60 21.54 -47.36 -2.06
N LEU A 61 22.07 -46.25 -2.55
CA LEU A 61 21.96 -45.83 -3.95
C LEU A 61 22.89 -46.69 -4.83
N GLU A 62 22.35 -47.72 -5.49
CA GLU A 62 23.14 -48.64 -6.33
C GLU A 62 23.30 -48.17 -7.80
N GLU A 63 22.44 -47.25 -8.29
CA GLU A 63 22.46 -46.67 -9.65
C GLU A 63 22.27 -45.13 -9.59
N GLU A 64 22.20 -44.42 -10.73
CA GLU A 64 21.78 -43.00 -10.76
C GLU A 64 20.35 -42.90 -10.18
N PRO A 65 20.17 -42.48 -8.92
CA PRO A 65 18.86 -42.53 -8.31
C PRO A 65 18.00 -41.40 -8.86
N VAL A 66 16.75 -41.75 -9.18
CA VAL A 66 15.72 -40.79 -9.55
C VAL A 66 14.86 -40.57 -8.32
N PHE A 67 14.91 -39.36 -7.77
CA PHE A 67 13.97 -38.95 -6.75
C PHE A 67 12.85 -38.15 -7.39
N LEU A 68 11.61 -38.48 -7.02
CA LEU A 68 10.45 -37.69 -7.37
C LEU A 68 10.26 -36.63 -6.28
N ALA A 69 10.43 -35.36 -6.64
CA ALA A 69 10.02 -34.23 -5.84
C ALA A 69 8.50 -34.15 -5.81
N VAL A 70 7.94 -34.21 -4.60
CA VAL A 70 6.59 -33.73 -4.32
C VAL A 70 6.72 -32.25 -4.05
N VAL A 71 6.30 -31.45 -5.03
CA VAL A 71 6.23 -30.00 -4.84
C VAL A 71 5.08 -29.71 -3.89
N ALA A 72 5.43 -29.13 -2.75
CA ALA A 72 4.50 -28.63 -1.78
C ALA A 72 3.85 -27.36 -2.30
N GLU A 73 2.63 -27.19 -1.85
CA GLU A 73 1.89 -25.95 -1.71
C GLU A 73 2.80 -24.73 -1.58
N ASN A 74 2.45 -23.64 -2.28
CA ASN A 74 3.18 -22.39 -2.14
C ASN A 74 3.24 -21.99 -0.65
N GLU A 75 4.39 -21.56 -0.16
CA GLU A 75 4.41 -21.01 1.20
C GLU A 75 3.73 -19.64 1.18
N PRO A 76 2.84 -19.34 2.15
CA PRO A 76 2.22 -18.02 2.19
C PRO A 76 3.27 -16.94 2.43
N GLU A 77 3.33 -15.96 1.54
CA GLU A 77 4.09 -14.74 1.75
C GLU A 77 3.47 -13.96 2.92
N THR A 78 4.30 -13.38 3.79
CA THR A 78 3.83 -12.60 4.93
C THR A 78 4.12 -11.13 4.71
N TYR A 79 3.10 -10.30 4.92
CA TYR A 79 3.15 -8.84 4.86
C TYR A 79 2.70 -8.26 6.19
N PHE A 80 3.24 -7.08 6.53
CA PHE A 80 2.81 -6.31 7.68
C PHE A 80 2.27 -4.99 7.16
N VAL A 81 1.00 -4.73 7.43
CA VAL A 81 0.31 -3.51 6.99
C VAL A 81 0.72 -2.37 7.91
N HIS A 82 0.85 -1.15 7.39
CA HIS A 82 1.34 0.01 8.16
C HIS A 82 0.19 0.97 8.46
N ASP A 83 0.25 1.63 9.62
CA ASP A 83 -0.63 2.75 9.98
C ASP A 83 0.07 3.67 10.99
N ASN A 84 0.58 4.82 10.52
CA ASN A 84 1.23 5.85 11.35
C ASN A 84 2.27 5.27 12.33
N GLY A 85 3.22 4.50 11.81
CA GLY A 85 4.25 3.78 12.58
C GLY A 85 3.78 2.44 13.17
N GLY A 86 2.48 2.19 13.27
CA GLY A 86 1.91 0.92 13.70
C GLY A 86 1.92 -0.17 12.63
N ARG A 87 1.63 -1.40 13.07
CA ARG A 87 1.44 -2.57 12.21
C ARG A 87 0.13 -3.30 12.57
N PRO A 88 -1.04 -2.72 12.25
CA PRO A 88 -2.33 -3.22 12.75
C PRO A 88 -2.65 -4.64 12.27
N PHE A 89 -2.10 -5.07 11.14
CA PHE A 89 -2.38 -6.38 10.56
C PHE A 89 -1.13 -7.08 10.05
N LYS A 90 -1.07 -8.39 10.33
CA LYS A 90 -0.21 -9.34 9.62
C LYS A 90 -1.05 -10.06 8.58
N VAL A 91 -0.61 -10.05 7.33
CA VAL A 91 -1.35 -10.64 6.21
C VAL A 91 -0.53 -11.77 5.61
N LYS A 92 -1.12 -12.97 5.54
CA LYS A 92 -0.53 -14.11 4.82
C LYS A 92 -1.20 -14.28 3.48
N VAL A 93 -0.41 -14.39 2.43
CA VAL A 93 -0.85 -14.46 1.03
C VAL A 93 -0.32 -15.74 0.41
N LEU A 94 -1.23 -16.65 0.10
CA LEU A 94 -0.96 -17.81 -0.73
C LEU A 94 -1.34 -17.48 -2.16
N ARG A 95 -0.35 -17.19 -3.01
CA ARG A 95 -0.59 -17.06 -4.45
C ARG A 95 -0.80 -18.43 -5.06
N SER A 96 -1.74 -18.54 -5.99
CA SER A 96 -1.79 -19.73 -6.83
C SER A 96 -0.84 -19.56 -8.02
N SER A 97 -0.13 -20.64 -8.37
CA SER A 97 0.72 -20.69 -9.58
C SER A 97 -0.11 -20.92 -10.85
N ASP A 98 -1.27 -21.54 -10.70
CA ASP A 98 -2.23 -21.77 -11.76
C ASP A 98 -3.32 -20.71 -11.63
N ALA A 99 -4.01 -20.34 -12.71
CA ALA A 99 -5.02 -19.27 -12.75
C ALA A 99 -6.22 -19.42 -11.76
N SER A 100 -6.15 -20.35 -10.81
CA SER A 100 -7.00 -20.42 -9.63
C SER A 100 -6.80 -19.22 -8.69
N PRO A 101 -7.83 -18.89 -7.90
CA PRO A 101 -7.75 -17.80 -6.94
C PRO A 101 -6.69 -18.09 -5.87
N GLY A 102 -5.95 -17.05 -5.49
CA GLY A 102 -5.10 -17.07 -4.29
C GLY A 102 -5.94 -17.10 -3.02
N LYS A 103 -5.28 -17.30 -1.87
CA LYS A 103 -5.92 -17.28 -0.55
C LYS A 103 -5.22 -16.28 0.36
N VAL A 104 -5.99 -15.52 1.12
CA VAL A 104 -5.49 -14.48 2.01
C VAL A 104 -6.04 -14.69 3.42
N TRP A 105 -5.17 -14.53 4.41
CA TRP A 105 -5.51 -14.51 5.83
C TRP A 105 -5.01 -13.23 6.46
N VAL A 106 -5.86 -12.55 7.22
CA VAL A 106 -5.51 -11.33 7.95
C VAL A 106 -5.62 -11.58 9.44
N TYR A 107 -4.54 -11.30 10.17
CA TYR A 107 -4.42 -11.46 11.61
C TYR A 107 -4.28 -10.09 12.26
N PRO A 108 -5.19 -9.70 13.17
CA PRO A 108 -5.09 -8.42 13.87
C PRO A 108 -3.92 -8.45 14.86
N MET A 109 -3.33 -7.29 15.10
CA MET A 109 -2.34 -7.10 16.15
C MET A 109 -2.99 -7.28 17.53
N ILE A 110 -2.25 -7.86 18.49
CA ILE A 110 -2.73 -7.96 19.88
C ILE A 110 -2.62 -6.57 20.53
N GLU A 111 -3.71 -6.09 21.13
CA GLU A 111 -3.73 -4.81 21.83
C GLU A 111 -2.62 -4.73 22.89
N GLY A 112 -1.90 -3.60 22.93
CA GLY A 112 -0.76 -3.39 23.82
C GLY A 112 0.58 -3.96 23.33
N SER A 113 0.62 -4.75 22.25
CA SER A 113 1.91 -5.24 21.71
C SER A 113 2.77 -4.15 21.06
N GLN A 114 2.19 -2.99 20.77
CA GLN A 114 2.89 -1.82 20.24
C GLN A 114 3.35 -0.84 21.34
N ALA A 115 2.85 -0.99 22.58
CA ALA A 115 3.09 -0.03 23.65
C ALA A 115 4.55 0.06 24.10
N ASP A 116 5.39 -0.92 23.72
CA ASP A 116 6.83 -0.92 23.99
C ASP A 116 7.65 -0.34 22.81
N ILE A 117 7.00 0.06 21.72
CA ILE A 117 7.60 0.76 20.56
C ILE A 117 7.07 2.20 20.53
N GLN A 118 6.84 2.80 21.70
CA GLN A 118 6.85 4.25 21.75
C GLN A 118 8.29 4.65 21.48
N PHE A 119 8.56 5.05 20.24
CA PHE A 119 9.66 5.95 19.93
C PHE A 119 9.68 6.98 21.05
N GLU A 120 10.64 6.87 21.96
CA GLU A 120 11.23 8.05 22.56
C GLU A 120 11.80 8.82 21.37
N MET A 121 10.92 9.52 20.63
CA MET A 121 11.32 10.69 19.88
C MET A 121 11.79 11.63 20.96
N GLY A 122 13.07 11.44 21.34
CA GLY A 122 13.79 12.30 22.23
C GLY A 122 13.46 13.69 21.76
N SER A 123 12.75 14.42 22.60
CA SER A 123 12.63 15.85 22.48
C SER A 123 14.01 16.43 22.81
N GLU A 124 15.03 16.07 22.03
CA GLU A 124 16.21 16.89 21.83
C GLU A 124 15.74 18.02 20.91
N HIS A 125 14.86 18.86 21.44
CA HIS A 125 14.93 20.27 21.10
C HIS A 125 16.31 20.69 21.54
N SER A 126 17.23 20.68 20.57
CA SER A 126 18.40 21.52 20.60
C SER A 126 17.92 22.92 20.96
N GLU A 127 18.17 23.33 22.19
CA GLU A 127 18.21 24.72 22.60
C GLU A 127 19.35 25.38 21.80
N GLU A 128 19.14 25.56 20.49
CA GLU A 128 19.94 26.49 19.69
C GLU A 128 19.48 27.88 20.12
N ASP A 129 20.13 28.33 21.19
CA ASP A 129 20.74 29.66 21.32
C ASP A 129 20.15 30.69 20.34
N GLN A 130 19.08 31.36 20.79
CA GLN A 130 18.57 32.56 20.15
C GLN A 130 19.61 33.67 20.30
N GLY A 131 20.56 33.71 19.37
CA GLY A 131 21.40 34.88 19.14
C GLY A 131 20.55 36.04 18.66
N ASP A 132 20.38 37.03 19.54
CA ASP A 132 19.80 38.34 19.25
C ASP A 132 20.57 39.03 18.10
N GLY A 133 20.10 38.84 16.86
CA GLY A 133 20.53 39.59 15.70
C GLY A 133 19.53 40.71 15.39
N GLN A 134 19.68 41.85 16.08
CA GLN A 134 19.15 43.12 15.58
C GLN A 134 19.91 43.50 14.31
N GLU A 135 19.27 43.46 13.14
CA GLU A 135 19.70 44.31 12.02
C GLU A 135 18.51 44.98 11.34
N GLU A 136 18.83 46.17 10.85
CA GLU A 136 17.99 47.33 10.69
C GLU A 136 17.03 47.24 9.50
N ALA A 137 15.91 47.93 9.65
CA ALA A 137 15.01 48.26 8.55
C ALA A 137 15.64 49.37 7.71
N GLU A 138 15.84 49.12 6.41
CA GLU A 138 15.91 50.18 5.41
C GLU A 138 14.77 50.02 4.41
N GLU A 139 13.93 51.05 4.40
CA GLU A 139 12.95 51.38 3.38
C GLU A 139 13.65 51.63 2.04
N ALA A 140 13.13 51.02 0.97
CA ALA A 140 13.27 51.60 -0.36
C ALA A 140 11.99 51.33 -1.17
N SER A 141 11.35 52.44 -1.50
CA SER A 141 10.13 52.62 -2.26
C SER A 141 10.38 52.64 -3.78
N GLU A 142 9.31 52.39 -4.54
CA GLU A 142 9.09 52.76 -5.97
C GLU A 142 9.91 51.96 -7.02
N ALA A 143 9.43 51.65 -8.23
CA ALA A 143 8.32 52.17 -9.01
C ALA A 143 7.75 51.06 -9.93
N GLU A 144 6.46 51.20 -10.22
CA GLU A 144 5.78 50.60 -11.37
C GLU A 144 6.35 51.18 -12.68
N GLU A 145 6.59 50.35 -13.69
CA GLU A 145 6.40 50.78 -15.08
C GLU A 145 6.03 49.60 -15.98
N ALA A 146 4.99 49.83 -16.77
CA ALA A 146 4.34 48.91 -17.67
C ALA A 146 5.13 48.69 -18.97
N ALA A 147 5.05 47.48 -19.53
CA ALA A 147 5.22 47.28 -20.96
C ALA A 147 4.39 46.08 -21.43
N GLU A 148 3.50 46.35 -22.38
CA GLU A 148 2.79 45.36 -23.19
C GLU A 148 3.76 44.51 -24.04
N PRO A 149 3.27 43.39 -24.59
CA PRO A 149 3.56 43.21 -26.02
C PRO A 149 2.34 42.76 -26.84
N GLU A 150 2.20 43.38 -28.01
CA GLU A 150 1.41 42.88 -29.13
C GLU A 150 2.13 41.74 -29.87
N ASP A 151 1.33 40.71 -30.16
CA ASP A 151 1.19 39.96 -31.42
C ASP A 151 2.41 39.69 -32.33
N ALA A 152 2.67 38.41 -32.61
CA ALA A 152 2.53 37.80 -33.95
C ALA A 152 3.44 36.56 -34.20
N THR A 153 2.78 35.46 -34.56
CA THR A 153 3.12 34.49 -35.62
C THR A 153 4.38 33.60 -35.57
N ALA A 154 4.09 32.30 -35.48
CA ALA A 154 4.45 31.21 -36.40
C ALA A 154 5.92 30.76 -36.64
N ALA A 155 6.05 29.43 -36.62
CA ALA A 155 6.87 28.55 -37.46
C ALA A 155 7.99 27.75 -36.78
N GLU A 156 8.00 26.48 -37.20
CA GLU A 156 8.92 25.37 -36.98
C GLU A 156 10.41 25.74 -36.82
N ALA A 157 11.08 25.06 -35.89
CA ALA A 157 12.13 24.09 -36.21
C ALA A 157 12.78 23.56 -34.92
N ALA A 158 12.93 22.23 -34.84
CA ALA A 158 13.85 21.58 -33.90
C ALA A 158 15.31 22.01 -34.18
N PRO A 159 16.15 22.03 -33.14
CA PRO A 159 17.36 21.24 -33.27
C PRO A 159 17.75 20.46 -32.01
N ALA A 160 18.52 19.42 -32.29
CA ALA A 160 19.15 18.52 -31.36
C ALA A 160 20.27 19.17 -30.54
N ALA A 161 20.58 18.47 -29.44
CA ALA A 161 21.85 18.40 -28.72
C ALA A 161 22.22 19.58 -27.81
N ALA A 162 22.35 19.30 -26.50
CA ALA A 162 23.64 19.32 -25.82
C ALA A 162 23.45 18.96 -24.34
N ALA A 163 24.12 17.88 -23.91
CA ALA A 163 24.41 17.63 -22.51
C ALA A 163 25.35 18.72 -21.99
N GLN A 164 24.97 19.36 -20.89
CA GLN A 164 25.86 20.22 -20.12
C GLN A 164 25.89 19.71 -18.68
N GLY A 165 27.11 19.44 -18.22
CA GLY A 165 27.41 18.79 -16.96
C GLY A 165 27.11 19.68 -15.76
N ALA A 166 26.53 19.07 -14.74
CA ALA A 166 26.44 19.65 -13.41
C ALA A 166 27.84 19.72 -12.77
N PRO A 167 28.18 20.82 -12.09
CA PRO A 167 29.41 20.93 -11.32
C PRO A 167 29.36 20.03 -10.08
N ALA A 168 30.46 19.33 -9.84
CA ALA A 168 30.69 18.55 -8.62
C ALA A 168 30.75 19.48 -7.39
N PRO A 169 30.04 19.17 -6.29
CA PRO A 169 30.27 19.87 -5.04
C PRO A 169 31.62 19.42 -4.44
N ALA A 170 32.38 20.41 -4.02
CA ALA A 170 33.69 20.28 -3.38
C ALA A 170 33.57 19.50 -2.06
N GLY A 171 34.48 18.55 -1.87
CA GLY A 171 34.60 17.77 -0.65
C GLY A 171 35.02 18.62 0.54
N GLY A 172 34.17 18.62 1.58
CA GLY A 172 34.57 18.91 2.95
C GLY A 172 34.87 17.58 3.64
N GLU A 173 36.14 17.29 3.89
CA GLU A 173 36.58 16.17 4.72
C GLU A 173 36.34 16.51 6.20
N GLY A 174 35.09 16.35 6.64
CA GLY A 174 34.73 16.33 8.06
C GLY A 174 34.85 14.91 8.59
N GLY A 175 36.01 14.57 9.17
CA GLY A 175 36.25 13.31 9.88
C GLY A 175 35.47 13.22 11.20
N GLY A 176 34.16 13.09 11.14
CA GLY A 176 33.35 12.63 12.26
C GLY A 176 33.48 11.12 12.38
N GLN A 177 33.95 10.62 13.52
CA GLN A 177 33.85 9.20 13.82
C GLN A 177 32.37 8.81 13.74
N PRO A 178 31.99 7.77 12.97
CA PRO A 178 30.61 7.29 12.98
C PRO A 178 30.30 6.89 14.42
N ALA A 179 29.33 7.57 15.03
CA ALA A 179 28.78 7.15 16.29
C ALA A 179 28.32 5.70 16.10
N GLU A 180 28.80 4.81 16.97
CA GLU A 180 28.27 3.45 17.03
C GLU A 180 26.83 3.56 17.52
N GLU A 181 25.89 3.72 16.57
CA GLU A 181 24.46 3.60 16.84
C GLU A 181 24.20 2.18 17.32
N SER A 182 24.06 2.03 18.63
CA SER A 182 23.55 0.81 19.24
C SER A 182 22.09 0.68 18.82
N SER A 183 21.82 -0.16 17.82
CA SER A 183 20.47 -0.54 17.45
C SER A 183 19.88 -1.39 18.58
N GLU A 184 19.12 -0.75 19.46
CA GLU A 184 18.28 -1.49 20.41
C GLU A 184 17.25 -2.28 19.60
N GLU A 185 17.28 -3.61 19.70
CA GLU A 185 16.34 -4.46 18.99
C GLU A 185 14.93 -4.21 19.56
N GLU A 186 14.07 -3.55 18.78
CA GLU A 186 12.67 -3.33 19.16
C GLU A 186 11.99 -4.66 19.48
N PRO A 187 11.14 -4.72 20.54
CA PRO A 187 10.46 -5.95 20.90
C PRO A 187 9.55 -6.43 19.76
N PRO A 188 9.44 -7.74 19.52
CA PRO A 188 8.68 -8.27 18.39
C PRO A 188 7.18 -8.04 18.56
N ILE A 189 6.55 -7.38 17.58
CA ILE A 189 5.10 -7.19 17.50
C ILE A 189 4.38 -8.54 17.46
N LYS A 190 3.33 -8.69 18.26
CA LYS A 190 2.53 -9.91 18.37
C LYS A 190 1.17 -9.75 17.70
N TYR A 191 0.70 -10.82 17.08
CA TYR A 191 -0.57 -10.87 16.37
C TYR A 191 -1.42 -12.00 16.92
N GLU A 192 -2.74 -11.87 16.83
CA GLU A 192 -3.64 -12.95 17.18
C GLU A 192 -3.41 -14.18 16.27
N ASP A 193 -3.68 -15.36 16.80
CA ASP A 193 -3.66 -16.61 16.01
C ASP A 193 -4.95 -16.77 15.18
N LYS A 194 -6.02 -16.07 15.57
CA LYS A 194 -7.31 -16.08 14.87
C LYS A 194 -7.33 -15.01 13.80
N THR A 195 -7.79 -15.38 12.62
CA THR A 195 -7.92 -14.44 11.50
C THR A 195 -9.21 -13.62 11.60
N VAL A 196 -9.12 -12.34 11.25
CA VAL A 196 -10.28 -11.45 11.03
C VAL A 196 -10.71 -11.43 9.56
N LEU A 197 -9.93 -12.01 8.65
CA LEU A 197 -10.35 -12.21 7.26
C LEU A 197 -9.69 -13.49 6.74
N GLU A 198 -10.49 -14.32 6.07
CA GLU A 198 -10.01 -15.48 5.31
C GLU A 198 -10.78 -15.53 4.00
N GLU A 199 -10.13 -15.22 2.88
CA GLU A 199 -10.80 -15.04 1.58
C GLU A 199 -10.00 -15.69 0.45
N ALA A 200 -10.74 -16.25 -0.52
CA ALA A 200 -10.19 -16.63 -1.82
C ALA A 200 -10.36 -15.47 -2.80
N VAL A 201 -9.29 -15.12 -3.51
CA VAL A 201 -9.20 -13.87 -4.28
C VAL A 201 -8.61 -14.13 -5.66
N GLU A 202 -9.18 -13.53 -6.70
CA GLU A 202 -8.71 -13.66 -8.09
C GLU A 202 -7.32 -13.04 -8.27
N ARG A 203 -7.08 -11.89 -7.61
CA ARG A 203 -5.84 -11.13 -7.75
C ARG A 203 -5.51 -10.39 -6.47
N ILE A 204 -4.22 -10.23 -6.21
CA ILE A 204 -3.70 -9.54 -5.03
C ILE A 204 -2.78 -8.44 -5.52
N PHE A 205 -3.08 -7.22 -5.12
CA PHE A 205 -2.23 -6.06 -5.32
C PHE A 205 -1.55 -5.75 -4.00
N VAL A 206 -0.23 -5.77 -4.01
CA VAL A 206 0.61 -5.46 -2.84
C VAL A 206 1.03 -4.01 -2.94
N GLY A 207 0.73 -3.22 -1.90
CA GLY A 207 1.16 -1.83 -1.80
C GLY A 207 2.68 -1.75 -1.69
N THR A 208 3.27 -0.75 -2.35
CA THR A 208 4.72 -0.54 -2.36
C THR A 208 5.01 0.94 -2.21
N SER A 209 6.06 1.27 -1.48
CA SER A 209 6.61 2.62 -1.38
C SER A 209 7.98 2.68 -2.04
N PRO A 210 8.10 3.22 -3.27
CA PRO A 210 9.37 3.29 -3.98
C PRO A 210 10.46 4.04 -3.20
N GLU A 211 10.06 5.08 -2.46
CA GLU A 211 10.98 5.98 -1.73
C GLU A 211 11.53 5.33 -0.45
N HIS A 212 10.76 4.47 0.20
CA HIS A 212 11.14 3.82 1.47
C HIS A 212 11.66 2.37 1.29
N GLY A 213 11.69 1.87 0.05
CA GLY A 213 12.28 0.57 -0.29
C GLY A 213 11.44 -0.65 0.12
N LYS A 214 12.06 -1.83 0.01
CA LYS A 214 11.35 -3.13 0.13
C LYS A 214 10.80 -3.43 1.52
N GLY A 215 11.30 -2.77 2.57
CA GLY A 215 10.80 -2.93 3.94
C GLY A 215 9.34 -2.49 4.11
N PHE A 216 8.84 -1.65 3.20
CA PHE A 216 7.46 -1.16 3.18
C PHE A 216 6.58 -1.88 2.14
N ASN A 217 7.07 -2.97 1.54
CA ASN A 217 6.22 -3.78 0.67
C ASN A 217 5.13 -4.47 1.49
N GLY A 218 3.88 -4.30 1.06
CA GLY A 218 2.71 -4.79 1.78
C GLY A 218 2.26 -3.87 2.91
N ASN A 219 2.69 -2.61 2.90
CA ASN A 219 2.16 -1.57 3.78
C ASN A 219 0.64 -1.38 3.67
N SER A 220 0.04 -1.77 2.55
CA SER A 220 -1.38 -2.02 2.36
C SER A 220 -1.57 -3.10 1.28
N LEU A 221 -2.76 -3.69 1.21
CA LEU A 221 -3.12 -4.64 0.16
C LEU A 221 -4.51 -4.31 -0.40
N LEU A 222 -4.66 -4.58 -1.70
CA LEU A 222 -5.95 -4.55 -2.37
C LEU A 222 -6.22 -5.92 -2.99
N LEU A 223 -7.34 -6.54 -2.62
CA LEU A 223 -7.68 -7.91 -2.98
C LEU A 223 -8.85 -7.90 -3.94
N LYS A 224 -8.68 -8.40 -5.16
CA LYS A 224 -9.78 -8.58 -6.12
C LYS A 224 -10.54 -9.87 -5.78
N LYS A 225 -11.77 -9.75 -5.30
CA LYS A 225 -12.63 -10.90 -4.96
C LYS A 225 -13.38 -11.44 -6.17
N SER A 226 -13.93 -10.53 -6.98
CA SER A 226 -14.66 -10.88 -8.21
C SER A 226 -14.64 -9.70 -9.18
N LYS A 227 -15.46 -9.74 -10.24
CA LYS A 227 -15.60 -8.63 -11.18
C LYS A 227 -15.94 -7.34 -10.43
N ASN A 228 -15.03 -6.38 -10.51
CA ASN A 228 -15.10 -5.06 -9.87
C ASN A 228 -15.26 -5.08 -8.33
N GLN A 229 -15.23 -6.22 -7.65
CA GLN A 229 -15.35 -6.27 -6.20
C GLN A 229 -13.97 -6.42 -5.56
N TYR A 230 -13.66 -5.49 -4.66
CA TYR A 230 -12.36 -5.42 -4.01
C TYR A 230 -12.50 -5.37 -2.50
N ILE A 231 -11.48 -5.88 -1.81
CA ILE A 231 -11.28 -5.74 -0.36
C ILE A 231 -9.98 -4.98 -0.17
N PHE A 232 -10.04 -3.83 0.50
CA PHE A 232 -8.87 -3.11 0.95
C PHE A 232 -8.46 -3.57 2.35
N VAL A 233 -7.14 -3.72 2.56
CA VAL A 233 -6.52 -4.06 3.85
C VAL A 233 -5.40 -3.05 4.10
N GLY A 234 -5.66 -2.08 4.99
CA GLY A 234 -4.75 -1.00 5.36
C GLY A 234 -4.85 -0.69 6.86
N ASP A 235 -4.99 0.58 7.21
CA ASP A 235 -5.44 1.03 8.55
C ASP A 235 -6.77 0.38 8.99
N SER A 236 -7.55 -0.05 8.01
CA SER A 236 -8.84 -0.69 8.17
C SER A 236 -9.06 -1.77 7.08
N ILE A 237 -10.06 -2.63 7.30
CA ILE A 237 -10.48 -3.65 6.35
C ILE A 237 -11.90 -3.33 5.88
N PHE A 238 -12.10 -3.15 4.58
CA PHE A 238 -13.43 -2.95 4.00
C PHE A 238 -13.49 -3.40 2.54
N SER A 239 -14.71 -3.62 2.04
CA SER A 239 -14.94 -3.97 0.63
C SER A 239 -15.64 -2.84 -0.12
N PHE A 240 -15.35 -2.72 -1.41
CA PHE A 240 -15.99 -1.76 -2.31
C PHE A 240 -16.12 -2.35 -3.72
N GLU A 241 -16.98 -1.73 -4.54
CA GLU A 241 -17.16 -2.08 -5.94
C GLU A 241 -16.61 -0.96 -6.80
N SER A 242 -15.72 -1.24 -7.75
CA SER A 242 -15.20 -0.24 -8.70
C SER A 242 -16.10 -0.10 -9.93
N GLU A 243 -15.95 0.99 -10.67
CA GLU A 243 -16.70 1.24 -11.92
C GLU A 243 -16.12 0.39 -13.07
N ALA A 244 -14.80 0.28 -13.14
CA ALA A 244 -14.09 -0.59 -14.07
C ALA A 244 -13.00 -1.40 -13.37
N GLU A 245 -12.39 -2.34 -14.09
CA GLU A 245 -11.35 -3.19 -13.52
C GLU A 245 -10.12 -2.37 -13.09
N ILE A 246 -9.72 -2.52 -11.82
CA ILE A 246 -8.49 -1.93 -11.30
C ILE A 246 -7.29 -2.62 -11.96
N CYS A 247 -6.46 -1.82 -12.64
CA CYS A 247 -5.25 -2.29 -13.32
C CYS A 247 -3.94 -1.84 -12.64
N LYS A 248 -4.00 -0.83 -11.77
CA LYS A 248 -2.83 -0.31 -11.03
C LYS A 248 -3.20 -0.10 -9.56
N PHE A 249 -2.25 -0.39 -8.67
CA PHE A 249 -2.34 -0.10 -7.25
C PHE A 249 -0.97 0.37 -6.77
N SER A 250 -0.94 1.41 -5.94
CA SER A 250 0.26 1.93 -5.31
C SER A 250 -0.10 2.38 -3.90
N SER A 251 0.88 2.39 -3.02
CA SER A 251 0.71 2.84 -1.65
C SER A 251 2.00 3.51 -1.21
N PRO A 252 2.33 4.71 -1.74
CA PRO A 252 3.44 5.49 -1.24
C PRO A 252 3.29 5.71 0.27
N VAL A 253 4.41 5.80 0.95
CA VAL A 253 4.46 6.12 2.38
C VAL A 253 4.94 7.54 2.46
N GLY A 254 4.15 8.40 3.10
CA GLY A 254 4.56 9.78 3.34
C GLY A 254 5.38 9.89 4.62
N ASN A 255 5.63 11.13 5.01
CA ASN A 255 6.25 11.42 6.30
C ASN A 255 5.45 10.78 7.44
N ASN A 256 6.16 10.27 8.46
CA ASN A 256 5.62 9.56 9.63
C ASN A 256 5.06 8.15 9.36
N ASP A 257 5.58 7.44 8.36
CA ASP A 257 5.19 6.05 8.09
C ASP A 257 3.70 5.84 7.77
N VAL A 258 3.03 6.88 7.23
CA VAL A 258 1.61 6.84 6.85
C VAL A 258 1.48 6.39 5.39
N PRO A 259 0.82 5.26 5.09
CA PRO A 259 0.54 4.86 3.71
C PRO A 259 -0.58 5.69 3.07
N TYR A 260 -0.40 6.06 1.81
CA TYR A 260 -1.37 6.76 0.95
C TYR A 260 -1.80 5.86 -0.22
N PRO A 261 -2.58 4.81 0.05
CA PRO A 261 -2.98 3.83 -0.96
C PRO A 261 -3.90 4.46 -2.01
N TRP A 262 -3.62 4.18 -3.27
CA TRP A 262 -4.51 4.52 -4.38
C TRP A 262 -4.51 3.43 -5.44
N ALA A 263 -5.63 3.34 -6.16
CA ALA A 263 -5.79 2.43 -7.28
C ALA A 263 -6.22 3.19 -8.54
N ALA A 264 -5.89 2.68 -9.73
CA ALA A 264 -6.46 3.18 -10.97
C ALA A 264 -7.12 2.06 -11.77
N ASP A 265 -8.29 2.36 -12.32
CA ASP A 265 -9.00 1.48 -13.23
C ASP A 265 -8.57 1.65 -14.69
N VAL A 266 -9.03 0.74 -15.54
CA VAL A 266 -8.75 0.75 -16.98
C VAL A 266 -9.31 1.98 -17.73
N ASP A 267 -10.24 2.72 -17.13
CA ASP A 267 -10.81 3.96 -17.69
C ASP A 267 -10.04 5.21 -17.21
N GLY A 268 -9.01 5.04 -16.36
CA GLY A 268 -8.21 6.14 -15.82
C GLY A 268 -8.80 6.81 -14.58
N ARG A 269 -9.86 6.26 -13.97
CA ARG A 269 -10.36 6.75 -12.68
C ARG A 269 -9.41 6.34 -11.57
N CYS A 270 -9.14 7.26 -10.66
CA CYS A 270 -8.28 7.01 -9.51
C CYS A 270 -9.10 6.92 -8.22
N TYR A 271 -8.83 5.90 -7.41
CA TYR A 271 -9.50 5.56 -6.17
C TYR A 271 -8.55 5.91 -5.02
N LEU A 272 -8.87 6.95 -4.27
CA LEU A 272 -8.13 7.31 -3.05
C LEU A 272 -8.77 6.56 -1.89
N VAL A 273 -8.14 5.45 -1.52
CA VAL A 273 -8.83 4.41 -0.76
C VAL A 273 -9.12 4.86 0.68
N ILE A 274 -8.20 5.59 1.30
CA ILE A 274 -8.37 6.13 2.67
C ILE A 274 -9.23 7.41 2.70
N GLU A 275 -9.33 8.14 1.58
CA GLU A 275 -10.22 9.32 1.45
C GLU A 275 -11.64 8.98 1.03
N ASN A 276 -11.90 7.71 0.71
CA ASN A 276 -13.18 7.24 0.17
C ASN A 276 -13.66 8.02 -1.06
N THR A 277 -12.72 8.43 -1.92
CA THR A 277 -12.98 9.33 -3.05
C THR A 277 -12.51 8.76 -4.38
N VAL A 278 -13.24 9.07 -5.46
CA VAL A 278 -12.85 8.78 -6.84
C VAL A 278 -12.60 10.07 -7.61
N LEU A 279 -11.48 10.07 -8.34
CA LEU A 279 -11.11 11.12 -9.27
C LEU A 279 -11.33 10.61 -10.70
N SER A 280 -12.13 11.31 -11.49
CA SER A 280 -12.50 10.87 -12.85
C SER A 280 -11.34 10.96 -13.85
N ALA A 281 -10.37 11.83 -13.59
CA ALA A 281 -9.14 11.96 -14.36
C ALA A 281 -8.07 12.60 -13.47
N VAL A 282 -6.95 11.91 -13.28
CA VAL A 282 -5.79 12.45 -12.57
C VAL A 282 -4.70 12.74 -13.60
N PRO A 283 -4.12 13.96 -13.62
CA PRO A 283 -2.93 14.22 -14.43
C PRO A 283 -1.77 13.30 -14.02
N GLU A 284 -0.73 13.23 -14.84
CA GLU A 284 0.50 12.51 -14.43
C GLU A 284 1.03 13.10 -13.11
N GLY A 285 1.27 12.24 -12.11
CA GLY A 285 1.72 12.66 -10.78
C GLY A 285 1.16 11.78 -9.67
N ASP A 286 1.36 12.22 -8.42
CA ASP A 286 0.72 11.63 -7.25
C ASP A 286 -0.76 12.07 -7.17
N PRO A 287 -1.72 11.13 -7.18
CA PRO A 287 -3.13 11.45 -7.01
C PRO A 287 -3.46 12.22 -5.72
N TYR A 288 -2.68 12.03 -4.65
CA TYR A 288 -2.88 12.75 -3.40
C TYR A 288 -2.42 14.21 -3.47
N GLU A 289 -1.32 14.51 -4.16
CA GLU A 289 -0.93 15.91 -4.43
C GLU A 289 -2.02 16.62 -5.25
N TYR A 290 -2.58 15.93 -6.24
CA TYR A 290 -3.67 16.47 -7.03
C TYR A 290 -4.96 16.70 -6.21
N PHE A 291 -5.25 15.79 -5.27
CA PHE A 291 -6.39 15.87 -4.36
C PHE A 291 -6.23 17.01 -3.35
N TYR A 292 -5.08 17.12 -2.69
CA TYR A 292 -4.83 18.12 -1.66
C TYR A 292 -4.44 19.51 -2.18
N GLY A 293 -4.31 19.68 -3.51
CA GLY A 293 -4.04 20.98 -4.12
C GLY A 293 -5.21 21.97 -4.06
N ASP A 294 -4.90 23.25 -4.32
CA ASP A 294 -5.79 24.42 -4.10
C ASP A 294 -7.14 24.41 -4.85
N ASP A 295 -7.35 23.52 -5.81
CA ASP A 295 -8.56 23.45 -6.66
C ASP A 295 -9.40 22.17 -6.42
N PHE A 296 -9.19 21.50 -5.29
CA PHE A 296 -9.83 20.23 -4.94
C PHE A 296 -11.33 20.14 -5.24
N GLU A 297 -12.12 21.16 -4.83
CA GLU A 297 -13.58 21.14 -4.94
C GLU A 297 -14.11 20.96 -6.38
N LYS A 298 -13.33 21.35 -7.38
CA LYS A 298 -13.70 21.26 -8.80
C LYS A 298 -13.42 19.88 -9.40
N ARG A 299 -12.68 19.02 -8.69
CA ARG A 299 -12.03 17.82 -9.22
C ARG A 299 -12.64 16.52 -8.69
N VAL A 300 -13.37 16.59 -7.57
CA VAL A 300 -14.08 15.46 -6.98
C VAL A 300 -15.37 15.19 -7.75
N ASP A 301 -15.54 13.95 -8.19
CA ASP A 301 -16.87 13.49 -8.57
C ASP A 301 -17.66 13.16 -7.30
N TRP A 302 -18.41 14.16 -6.82
CA TRP A 302 -19.25 14.03 -5.63
C TRP A 302 -20.32 12.93 -5.76
N LYS A 303 -20.60 12.43 -6.98
CA LYS A 303 -21.50 11.29 -7.19
C LYS A 303 -20.84 9.95 -6.87
N LEU A 304 -19.51 9.90 -6.84
CA LEU A 304 -18.69 8.71 -6.64
C LEU A 304 -18.07 8.63 -5.23
N LEU A 305 -18.50 9.49 -4.30
CA LEU A 305 -18.13 9.33 -2.89
C LEU A 305 -18.70 8.01 -2.37
N TRP A 306 -17.82 7.07 -2.01
CA TRP A 306 -18.24 5.82 -1.39
C TRP A 306 -18.58 6.07 0.07
N ASN A 307 -19.83 5.78 0.44
CA ASN A 307 -20.26 5.79 1.84
C ASN A 307 -19.62 4.61 2.58
N ASN A 308 -18.43 4.83 3.13
CA ASN A 308 -17.72 3.86 3.97
C ASN A 308 -18.27 3.91 5.40
N GLN A 309 -19.54 3.57 5.59
CA GLN A 309 -20.17 3.52 6.91
C GLN A 309 -19.73 2.29 7.70
N PRO A 310 -19.23 2.38 8.94
CA PRO A 310 -19.31 1.27 9.88
C PRO A 310 -20.78 0.89 10.07
N THR A 311 -21.14 -0.37 9.86
CA THR A 311 -22.48 -0.86 10.20
C THR A 311 -22.78 -0.56 11.67
N GLY A 312 -23.74 0.33 11.91
CA GLY A 312 -24.24 0.70 13.24
C GLY A 312 -23.92 2.11 13.73
N ALA A 313 -23.05 2.87 13.06
CA ALA A 313 -22.83 4.28 13.37
C ALA A 313 -23.52 5.17 12.31
N PRO A 314 -24.34 6.16 12.69
CA PRO A 314 -24.94 7.07 11.71
C PRO A 314 -23.86 7.85 10.94
N PHE A 315 -24.13 8.09 9.66
CA PHE A 315 -23.36 9.00 8.81
C PHE A 315 -23.34 10.40 9.39
N ASP A 316 -22.19 10.77 9.96
CA ASP A 316 -21.89 12.14 10.33
C ASP A 316 -21.04 12.80 9.24
N ALA A 317 -21.73 13.25 8.18
CA ALA A 317 -21.09 14.04 7.15
C ALA A 317 -20.51 15.36 7.66
N ALA A 318 -20.96 15.85 8.83
CA ALA A 318 -20.40 17.04 9.42
C ALA A 318 -19.03 16.75 10.04
N GLU A 319 -18.82 15.59 10.68
CA GLU A 319 -17.49 15.19 11.18
C GLU A 319 -16.48 15.00 10.04
N GLN A 320 -16.87 14.33 8.96
CA GLN A 320 -15.97 14.09 7.82
C GLN A 320 -15.62 15.41 7.09
N TYR A 321 -16.60 16.29 6.91
CA TYR A 321 -16.36 17.65 6.40
C TYR A 321 -15.48 18.46 7.37
N GLN A 322 -15.69 18.36 8.67
CA GLN A 322 -14.86 19.04 9.69
C GLN A 322 -13.41 18.53 9.71
N ARG A 323 -13.18 17.23 9.49
CA ARG A 323 -11.82 16.66 9.34
C ARG A 323 -11.12 17.21 8.09
N MET A 324 -11.81 17.27 6.96
CA MET A 324 -11.24 17.77 5.69
C MET A 324 -10.95 19.28 5.73
N MET A 325 -11.79 20.08 6.40
CA MET A 325 -11.64 21.54 6.43
C MET A 325 -10.65 22.05 7.49
N GLY A 326 -10.15 21.17 8.35
CA GLY A 326 -9.20 21.49 9.42
C GLY A 326 -9.71 22.50 10.46
N SER A 327 -8.95 22.66 11.54
CA SER A 327 -9.27 23.54 12.68
C SER A 327 -9.44 25.02 12.33
N LYS A 328 -9.05 25.45 11.12
CA LYS A 328 -9.07 26.85 10.67
C LYS A 328 -10.44 27.33 10.17
N GLY A 329 -11.42 26.45 9.94
CA GLY A 329 -12.77 26.81 9.46
C GLY A 329 -13.80 27.14 10.55
N LYS A 330 -13.42 27.16 11.83
CA LYS A 330 -14.35 27.14 12.98
C LYS A 330 -15.22 28.39 13.20
N LYS A 331 -15.09 29.44 12.39
CA LYS A 331 -15.89 30.65 12.56
C LYS A 331 -16.63 30.98 11.25
N GLU A 332 -17.96 30.78 11.31
CA GLU A 332 -18.98 31.38 10.43
C GLU A 332 -19.36 30.69 9.11
N ALA A 333 -18.83 29.51 8.78
CA ALA A 333 -19.36 28.77 7.62
C ALA A 333 -20.64 28.02 8.01
N GLY A 334 -21.81 28.61 7.76
CA GLY A 334 -23.08 27.88 7.78
C GLY A 334 -23.04 26.68 6.82
N PHE A 335 -23.76 25.61 7.16
CA PHE A 335 -23.81 24.41 6.30
C PHE A 335 -24.47 24.76 4.95
N ALA A 336 -23.93 24.25 3.85
CA ALA A 336 -24.54 24.44 2.53
C ALA A 336 -24.35 23.19 1.66
N VAL A 337 -25.33 22.89 0.81
CA VAL A 337 -25.30 21.77 -0.13
C VAL A 337 -25.47 22.29 -1.55
N ARG A 338 -24.60 21.87 -2.46
CA ARG A 338 -24.69 22.20 -3.88
C ARG A 338 -25.43 21.09 -4.63
N ARG A 339 -26.54 21.43 -5.28
CA ARG A 339 -27.34 20.51 -6.10
C ARG A 339 -26.67 20.27 -7.46
N ALA A 340 -27.10 19.21 -8.15
CA ALA A 340 -26.60 18.84 -9.48
C ALA A 340 -26.83 19.91 -10.56
N ASP A 341 -27.81 20.81 -10.37
CA ASP A 341 -28.06 21.97 -11.23
C ASP A 341 -27.19 23.20 -10.88
N GLY A 342 -26.27 23.05 -9.93
CA GLY A 342 -25.34 24.08 -9.48
C GLY A 342 -25.90 25.01 -8.39
N THR A 343 -27.17 24.88 -8.01
CA THR A 343 -27.77 25.71 -6.95
C THR A 343 -27.23 25.33 -5.57
N VAL A 344 -27.01 26.33 -4.71
CA VAL A 344 -26.51 26.14 -3.34
C VAL A 344 -27.64 26.39 -2.35
N GLU A 345 -27.98 25.37 -1.56
CA GLU A 345 -28.97 25.43 -0.50
C GLU A 345 -28.25 25.53 0.85
N LYS A 346 -28.39 26.67 1.53
CA LYS A 346 -27.90 26.82 2.91
C LYS A 346 -28.82 26.05 3.85
N VAL A 347 -28.22 25.33 4.78
CA VAL A 347 -28.91 24.56 5.83
C VAL A 347 -28.54 25.14 7.19
N GLU A 348 -29.58 25.46 7.96
CA GLU A 348 -29.45 26.25 9.20
C GLU A 348 -28.90 25.46 10.38
N SER A 349 -28.82 24.13 10.26
CA SER A 349 -28.30 23.26 11.31
C SER A 349 -27.72 21.98 10.72
N GLU A 350 -26.84 21.36 11.49
CA GLU A 350 -26.27 20.05 11.21
C GLU A 350 -27.34 18.97 10.98
N ALA A 351 -28.39 18.96 11.82
CA ALA A 351 -29.53 18.04 11.65
C ALA A 351 -30.26 18.25 10.32
N ALA A 352 -30.41 19.50 9.86
CA ALA A 352 -31.02 19.81 8.57
C ALA A 352 -30.13 19.38 7.39
N PHE A 353 -28.80 19.52 7.52
CA PHE A 353 -27.83 19.03 6.55
C PHE A 353 -27.88 17.50 6.43
N VAL A 354 -27.91 16.78 7.55
CA VAL A 354 -28.03 15.31 7.59
C VAL A 354 -29.33 14.84 6.94
N GLU A 355 -30.46 15.47 7.24
CA GLU A 355 -31.75 15.14 6.60
C GLU A 355 -31.78 15.47 5.10
N LEU A 356 -31.12 16.55 4.68
CA LEU A 356 -31.01 16.93 3.27
C LEU A 356 -30.14 15.91 2.49
N ALA A 357 -29.01 15.50 3.06
CA ALA A 357 -28.15 14.45 2.49
C ALA A 357 -28.91 13.12 2.33
N LYS A 358 -29.68 12.70 3.35
CA LYS A 358 -30.54 11.50 3.26
C LYS A 358 -31.57 11.59 2.12
N LYS A 359 -32.20 12.75 1.95
CA LYS A 359 -33.18 12.99 0.88
C LYS A 359 -32.54 13.01 -0.51
N MET A 360 -31.36 13.60 -0.64
CA MET A 360 -30.63 13.64 -1.91
C MET A 360 -30.18 12.25 -2.37
N ASN A 361 -29.70 11.42 -1.43
CA ASN A 361 -29.40 10.01 -1.71
C ASN A 361 -30.67 9.31 -2.24
N THR A 362 -31.79 9.44 -1.52
CA THR A 362 -33.07 8.83 -1.94
C THR A 362 -33.55 9.31 -3.33
N ALA A 363 -33.41 10.60 -3.64
CA ALA A 363 -33.90 11.21 -4.88
C ALA A 363 -33.05 10.88 -6.12
N LEU A 364 -31.75 10.63 -5.94
CA LEU A 364 -30.84 10.24 -7.03
C LEU A 364 -30.98 8.76 -7.42
N GLY A 365 -31.97 8.01 -6.89
CA GLY A 365 -32.07 6.56 -7.05
C GLY A 365 -30.97 5.79 -6.32
N VAL A 366 -30.17 6.52 -5.54
CA VAL A 366 -29.19 5.98 -4.60
C VAL A 366 -30.03 5.55 -3.39
N GLY A 367 -30.65 4.37 -3.47
CA GLY A 367 -31.09 3.66 -2.26
C GLY A 367 -29.92 3.55 -1.27
N PRO A 368 -30.07 2.90 -0.10
CA PRO A 368 -28.88 2.45 0.63
C PRO A 368 -28.08 1.51 -0.30
N LEU A 369 -27.17 2.08 -1.10
CA LEU A 369 -26.49 1.37 -2.18
C LEU A 369 -25.28 0.70 -1.59
N ARG A 370 -25.46 -0.62 -1.43
CA ARG A 370 -24.59 -1.66 -1.98
C ARG A 370 -23.09 -1.49 -1.69
N GLY A 371 -22.79 -1.43 -0.40
CA GLY A 371 -21.65 -2.12 0.19
C GLY A 371 -22.20 -2.89 1.38
N VAL A 372 -22.31 -4.22 1.27
CA VAL A 372 -22.57 -5.04 2.46
C VAL A 372 -21.27 -4.99 3.27
N LYS A 373 -21.26 -4.23 4.36
CA LYS A 373 -20.25 -4.43 5.39
C LYS A 373 -20.68 -5.64 6.20
N GLU A 374 -19.98 -6.75 6.03
CA GLU A 374 -19.70 -7.59 7.18
C GLU A 374 -18.48 -6.93 7.84
N LEU A 375 -18.74 -6.11 8.87
CA LEU A 375 -17.67 -5.55 9.69
C LEU A 375 -17.04 -6.72 10.45
N VAL A 376 -15.93 -7.27 9.95
CA VAL A 376 -15.33 -8.42 10.62
C VAL A 376 -14.55 -8.03 11.88
N ALA A 377 -14.11 -6.77 12.01
CA ALA A 377 -13.71 -6.17 13.29
C ALA A 377 -13.44 -4.67 13.12
N ARG A 378 -13.88 -3.87 14.10
CA ARG A 378 -13.20 -2.65 14.53
C ARG A 378 -12.87 -2.95 15.99
N LEU A 379 -11.61 -3.23 16.30
CA LEU A 379 -11.13 -3.45 17.67
C LEU A 379 -10.59 -2.12 18.18
#